data_AF-W7SQH5-F1
#
_entry.id   AF-W7SQH5-F1
#
_cell.length_a   1.000
_cell.length_b   1.000
_cell.length_c   1.000
_cell.angle_alpha   90.00
_cell.angle_beta   90.00
_cell.angle_gamma   90.00
#
_symmetry.space_group_name_H-M   'P 1'
#
loop_
_entity.id
_entity.type
_entity.pdbx_description
1 polymer ?
#
loop_
_entity_poly.entity_id
_entity_poly.type
_entity_poly.pdbx_seq_one_letter_code
_entity_poly.pdbx_strand_id
1 'polypeptide(L)'
;MDQQQDEEPSLARASGSMAVATLVSRITGFLSKLLLAAVVGLSAGAINDSYTVANTVPNIIYELLLGGVLTSVVVPLLVRARHEDPDGGQEYTHRLLTVSLTMLLGMTVLAVATAPLLTKLFVDSSSGNANPALVTAFAYLLLPEILFYGLFAMLGAILNTRNVFSAPAWAPVLNNVTLLVTIGAYFVLPGDIATNPVHITDLKLLVLGAGTTLGIVIQAAVLIPPLLRSGYRPRWQWGWDRRLGEFGGLALWVVAYVVVSQIGYITITRVATNGAAGGISIYTYSWLLVQMPYGVLGVSLLTAIMPRMSRAAAANNIPALLDDLSLGSRMSAVMLAPISALMTVLGPALAVAITVFGKGGADASRLGLAITASSFGLLPYALTMLQMRVFYAMKDARTPTLINAVMIALKVPVVLLAAHVLPPSQVVFGLTFSDAISFTLGTLVGELWLRKRFGRLGSRRVVRTYIKVAVAAVWGAAVALAVELGVRSFVPGGIHGALGAFTSLVLGGILGLLAAFGMMALLRVHELKPALDKIGSLVRR
;
A
#
# COMPACT_ATOMS: atom_id res chain seq x y z
N MET A 1 -46.51 14.73 11.61
CA MET A 1 -45.95 13.46 12.09
C MET A 1 -46.36 12.41 11.05
N ASP A 2 -45.46 11.48 10.74
CA ASP A 2 -45.47 10.52 9.62
C ASP A 2 -44.99 11.04 8.26
N GLN A 3 -43.66 11.02 8.07
CA GLN A 3 -42.97 10.71 6.81
C GLN A 3 -41.42 10.72 6.97
N GLN A 4 -40.87 10.03 7.97
CA GLN A 4 -39.40 10.04 8.18
C GLN A 4 -38.76 8.71 8.61
N GLN A 5 -39.37 7.55 8.34
CA GLN A 5 -38.83 6.26 8.87
C GLN A 5 -38.48 5.16 7.86
N ASP A 6 -38.48 5.38 6.54
CA ASP A 6 -38.23 4.27 5.57
C ASP A 6 -36.90 4.29 4.78
N GLU A 7 -35.93 5.20 5.03
CA GLU A 7 -34.67 5.24 4.26
C GLU A 7 -33.44 4.57 4.90
N GLU A 8 -33.51 4.08 6.14
CA GLU A 8 -32.35 3.50 6.85
C GLU A 8 -31.82 2.13 6.33
N PRO A 9 -32.62 1.23 5.68
CA PRO A 9 -32.10 -0.08 5.24
C PRO A 9 -31.13 -0.03 4.07
N SER A 10 -31.20 0.99 3.19
CA SER A 10 -30.43 1.02 1.94
C SER A 10 -28.95 1.41 2.17
N LEU A 11 -28.72 2.41 3.02
CA LEU A 11 -27.38 2.89 3.38
C LEU A 11 -26.62 1.88 4.26
N ALA A 12 -27.30 1.21 5.20
CA ALA A 12 -26.69 0.18 6.03
C ALA A 12 -26.30 -1.06 5.20
N ARG A 13 -27.19 -1.51 4.29
CA ARG A 13 -26.89 -2.63 3.36
C ARG A 13 -25.80 -2.26 2.35
N ALA A 14 -25.80 -1.04 1.81
CA ALA A 14 -24.76 -0.56 0.90
C ALA A 14 -23.39 -0.48 1.61
N SER A 15 -23.35 0.07 2.83
CA SER A 15 -22.13 0.16 3.64
C SER A 15 -21.58 -1.22 4.02
N GLY A 16 -22.46 -2.17 4.36
CA GLY A 16 -22.09 -3.56 4.63
C GLY A 16 -21.48 -4.26 3.40
N SER A 17 -22.10 -4.11 2.22
CA SER A 17 -21.58 -4.67 0.97
C SER A 17 -20.21 -4.08 0.59
N MET A 18 -20.00 -2.76 0.78
CA MET A 18 -18.71 -2.11 0.54
C MET A 18 -17.60 -2.61 1.45
N ALA A 19 -17.91 -2.80 2.75
CA ALA A 19 -16.93 -3.30 3.71
C ALA A 19 -16.50 -4.72 3.36
N VAL A 20 -17.45 -5.59 3.00
CA VAL A 20 -17.17 -6.96 2.54
C VAL A 20 -16.35 -6.94 1.25
N ALA A 21 -16.75 -6.15 0.25
CA ALA A 21 -16.03 -6.04 -1.02
C ALA A 21 -14.59 -5.56 -0.82
N THR A 22 -14.38 -4.59 0.08
CA THR A 22 -13.05 -4.09 0.44
C THR A 22 -12.19 -5.18 1.09
N LEU A 23 -12.77 -5.95 2.03
CA LEU A 23 -12.07 -7.04 2.69
C LEU A 23 -11.68 -8.14 1.70
N VAL A 24 -12.64 -8.57 0.87
CA VAL A 24 -12.40 -9.57 -0.18
C VAL A 24 -11.35 -9.08 -1.17
N SER A 25 -11.40 -7.81 -1.60
CA SER A 25 -10.40 -7.23 -2.48
C SER A 25 -9.00 -7.21 -1.85
N ARG A 26 -8.87 -6.86 -0.58
CA ARG A 26 -7.58 -6.89 0.13
C ARG A 26 -7.02 -8.31 0.23
N ILE A 27 -7.85 -9.28 0.59
CA ILE A 27 -7.44 -10.69 0.71
C ILE A 27 -7.03 -11.24 -0.66
N THR A 28 -7.90 -11.10 -1.65
CA THR A 28 -7.64 -11.58 -3.03
C THR A 28 -6.40 -10.92 -3.62
N GLY A 29 -6.24 -9.60 -3.50
CA GLY A 29 -5.08 -8.90 -4.04
C GLY A 29 -3.78 -9.28 -3.35
N PHE A 30 -3.81 -9.53 -2.04
CA PHE A 30 -2.66 -10.08 -1.32
C PHE A 30 -2.31 -11.49 -1.81
N LEU A 31 -3.33 -12.35 -1.96
CA LEU A 31 -3.15 -13.71 -2.46
C LEU A 31 -2.59 -13.71 -3.89
N SER A 32 -3.08 -12.85 -4.79
CA SER A 32 -2.54 -12.71 -6.16
C SER A 32 -1.07 -12.33 -6.15
N LYS A 33 -0.65 -11.40 -5.27
CA LYS A 33 0.76 -10.99 -5.16
C LYS A 33 1.66 -12.11 -4.61
N LEU A 34 1.20 -12.85 -3.61
CA LEU A 34 1.93 -14.00 -3.07
C LEU A 34 2.04 -15.14 -4.08
N LEU A 35 0.95 -15.46 -4.77
CA LEU A 35 0.96 -16.50 -5.80
C LEU A 35 1.83 -16.09 -6.97
N LEU A 36 1.81 -14.82 -7.39
CA LEU A 36 2.73 -14.32 -8.40
C LEU A 36 4.19 -14.54 -7.96
N ALA A 37 4.52 -14.21 -6.71
CA ALA A 37 5.86 -14.42 -6.14
C ALA A 37 6.26 -15.91 -6.14
N ALA A 38 5.34 -16.80 -5.82
CA ALA A 38 5.58 -18.24 -5.73
C ALA A 38 5.68 -18.90 -7.13
N VAL A 39 4.80 -18.52 -8.06
CA VAL A 39 4.64 -19.12 -9.39
C VAL A 39 5.63 -18.59 -10.40
N VAL A 40 5.77 -17.26 -10.53
CA VAL A 40 6.79 -16.65 -11.39
C VAL A 40 8.17 -16.86 -10.78
N GLY A 41 8.22 -17.02 -9.45
CA GLY A 41 9.42 -17.38 -8.70
C GLY A 41 10.31 -16.16 -8.46
N LEU A 42 10.86 -16.08 -7.25
CA LEU A 42 11.99 -15.18 -6.96
C LEU A 42 13.24 -15.57 -7.76
N SER A 43 13.37 -16.85 -8.12
CA SER A 43 14.51 -17.45 -8.84
C SER A 43 14.57 -17.11 -10.34
N ALA A 44 13.47 -16.65 -10.94
CA ALA A 44 13.46 -16.04 -12.27
C ALA A 44 13.67 -14.51 -12.15
N GLY A 45 14.68 -14.12 -11.36
CA GLY A 45 14.80 -12.77 -10.80
C GLY A 45 14.69 -11.65 -11.83
N ALA A 46 15.26 -11.83 -13.03
CA ALA A 46 15.15 -10.86 -14.11
C ALA A 46 13.72 -10.73 -14.67
N ILE A 47 12.96 -11.83 -14.79
CA ILE A 47 11.58 -11.80 -15.30
C ILE A 47 10.65 -11.11 -14.30
N ASN A 48 10.73 -11.50 -13.03
CA ASN A 48 9.88 -10.91 -12.00
C ASN A 48 10.24 -9.44 -11.75
N ASP A 49 11.53 -9.08 -11.76
CA ASP A 49 11.96 -7.69 -11.68
C ASP A 49 11.43 -6.90 -12.89
N SER A 50 11.56 -7.43 -14.12
CA SER A 50 11.06 -6.78 -15.33
C SER A 50 9.55 -6.54 -15.29
N TYR A 51 8.77 -7.55 -14.88
CA TYR A 51 7.33 -7.41 -14.68
C TYR A 51 7.01 -6.39 -13.59
N THR A 52 7.67 -6.48 -12.42
CA THR A 52 7.43 -5.60 -11.27
C THR A 52 7.69 -4.15 -11.63
N VAL A 53 8.81 -3.86 -12.30
CA VAL A 53 9.16 -2.51 -12.73
C VAL A 53 8.16 -2.00 -13.77
N ALA A 54 7.86 -2.79 -14.81
CA ALA A 54 6.93 -2.40 -15.86
C ALA A 54 5.52 -2.13 -15.32
N ASN A 55 5.05 -2.95 -14.38
CA ASN A 55 3.75 -2.80 -13.74
C ASN A 55 3.70 -1.61 -12.76
N THR A 56 4.84 -1.11 -12.28
CA THR A 56 4.81 0.00 -11.33
C THR A 56 4.43 1.33 -12.00
N VAL A 57 4.85 1.55 -13.24
CA VAL A 57 4.61 2.84 -13.92
C VAL A 57 3.11 3.16 -14.05
N PRO A 58 2.24 2.24 -14.52
CA PRO A 58 0.80 2.48 -14.52
C PRO A 58 0.23 2.71 -13.12
N ASN A 59 0.71 1.96 -12.12
CA ASN A 59 0.25 2.08 -10.73
C ASN A 59 0.60 3.44 -10.12
N ILE A 60 1.76 4.02 -10.43
CA ILE A 60 2.13 5.38 -10.00
C ILE A 60 1.11 6.40 -10.53
N ILE A 61 0.73 6.29 -11.80
CA ILE A 61 -0.26 7.19 -12.41
C ILE A 61 -1.63 6.97 -11.77
N TYR A 62 -2.02 5.71 -11.54
CA TYR A 62 -3.27 5.39 -10.85
C TYR A 62 -3.33 5.97 -9.43
N GLU A 63 -2.25 5.86 -8.64
CA GLU A 63 -2.16 6.43 -7.30
C GLU A 63 -2.22 7.97 -7.34
N LEU A 64 -1.56 8.61 -8.30
CA LEU A 64 -1.64 10.06 -8.52
C LEU A 64 -3.07 10.50 -8.87
N LEU A 65 -3.77 9.74 -9.72
CA LEU A 65 -5.14 10.02 -10.11
C LEU A 65 -6.09 9.86 -8.92
N LEU A 66 -6.08 8.71 -8.24
CA LEU A 66 -6.95 8.41 -7.10
C LEU A 66 -6.68 9.32 -5.89
N GLY A 67 -5.44 9.30 -5.40
CA GLY A 67 -5.06 9.97 -4.15
C GLY A 67 -4.88 11.47 -4.29
N GLY A 68 -4.53 11.93 -5.50
CA GLY A 68 -4.36 13.34 -5.81
C GLY A 68 -5.60 13.96 -6.38
N VAL A 69 -5.75 13.85 -7.69
CA VAL A 69 -6.70 14.68 -8.45
C VAL A 69 -8.15 14.33 -8.11
N LEU A 70 -8.47 13.05 -8.00
CA LEU A 70 -9.84 12.59 -7.81
C LEU A 70 -10.43 12.96 -6.47
N THR A 71 -9.77 12.52 -5.39
CA THR A 71 -10.29 12.66 -4.04
C THR A 71 -10.24 14.10 -3.53
N SER A 72 -9.27 14.90 -3.98
CA SER A 72 -9.11 16.28 -3.51
C SER A 72 -9.83 17.34 -4.36
N VAL A 73 -10.07 17.08 -5.65
CA VAL A 73 -10.63 18.07 -6.59
C VAL A 73 -11.89 17.56 -7.27
N VAL A 74 -11.79 16.43 -7.98
CA VAL A 74 -12.87 15.99 -8.88
C VAL A 74 -14.13 15.60 -8.13
N VAL A 75 -14.03 14.80 -7.07
CA VAL A 75 -15.18 14.35 -6.30
C VAL A 75 -15.94 15.52 -5.66
N PRO A 76 -15.30 16.46 -4.94
CA PRO A 76 -15.97 17.66 -4.44
C PRO A 76 -16.66 18.48 -5.54
N LEU A 77 -16.01 18.66 -6.68
CA LEU A 77 -16.58 19.41 -7.81
C LEU A 77 -17.78 18.71 -8.45
N LEU A 78 -17.72 17.38 -8.61
CA LEU A 78 -18.85 16.59 -9.12
C LEU A 78 -20.06 16.65 -8.18
N VAL A 79 -19.83 16.56 -6.87
CA VAL A 79 -20.90 16.68 -5.86
C VAL A 79 -21.52 18.08 -5.93
N ARG A 80 -20.68 19.12 -5.99
CA ARG A 80 -21.14 20.50 -6.08
C ARG A 80 -21.94 20.76 -7.35
N ALA A 81 -21.42 20.38 -8.52
CA ALA A 81 -22.11 20.51 -9.80
C ALA A 81 -23.46 19.78 -9.81
N ARG A 82 -23.55 18.61 -9.17
CA ARG A 82 -24.80 17.85 -9.07
C ARG A 82 -25.90 18.59 -8.28
N HIS A 83 -25.52 19.38 -7.28
CA HIS A 83 -26.47 20.13 -6.45
C HIS A 83 -26.77 21.54 -6.97
N GLU A 84 -25.77 22.22 -7.55
CA GLU A 84 -25.88 23.64 -7.92
C GLU A 84 -26.30 23.85 -9.38
N ASP A 85 -26.02 22.92 -10.30
CA ASP A 85 -26.28 23.14 -11.72
C ASP A 85 -27.72 22.73 -12.11
N PRO A 86 -28.43 23.50 -12.96
CA PRO A 86 -29.84 23.24 -13.31
C PRO A 86 -30.10 21.91 -14.03
N ASP A 87 -29.11 21.39 -14.76
CA ASP A 87 -29.15 20.08 -15.42
C ASP A 87 -28.74 18.93 -14.48
N GLY A 88 -28.47 19.28 -13.22
CA GLY A 88 -27.91 18.44 -12.19
C GLY A 88 -26.51 17.93 -12.55
N GLY A 89 -25.68 18.82 -13.12
CA GLY A 89 -24.25 18.63 -13.33
C GLY A 89 -23.88 17.70 -14.48
N GLN A 90 -24.81 17.40 -15.40
CA GLN A 90 -24.56 16.46 -16.50
C GLN A 90 -23.56 17.02 -17.51
N GLU A 91 -23.73 18.27 -17.93
CA GLU A 91 -22.83 18.95 -18.86
C GLU A 91 -21.43 19.08 -18.27
N TYR A 92 -21.33 19.46 -16.99
CA TYR A 92 -20.06 19.48 -16.28
C TYR A 92 -19.39 18.09 -16.28
N THR A 93 -20.15 17.04 -15.96
CA THR A 93 -19.64 15.66 -15.93
C THR A 93 -19.20 15.19 -17.32
N HIS A 94 -19.93 15.52 -18.39
CA HIS A 94 -19.53 15.20 -19.76
C HIS A 94 -18.20 15.87 -20.14
N ARG A 95 -18.08 17.18 -19.89
CA ARG A 95 -16.85 17.95 -20.16
C ARG A 95 -15.67 17.39 -19.39
N LEU A 96 -15.84 17.17 -18.09
CA LEU A 96 -14.81 16.61 -17.22
C LEU A 96 -14.39 15.20 -17.70
N LEU A 97 -15.35 14.35 -18.05
CA LEU A 97 -15.08 12.99 -18.54
C LEU A 97 -14.32 13.04 -19.88
N THR A 98 -14.75 13.87 -20.83
CA THR A 98 -14.10 14.06 -22.13
C THR A 98 -12.68 14.59 -21.99
N VAL A 99 -12.48 15.66 -21.20
CA VAL A 99 -11.15 16.25 -20.99
C VAL A 99 -10.23 15.25 -20.28
N SER A 100 -10.72 14.60 -19.22
CA SER A 100 -9.92 13.63 -18.46
C SER A 100 -9.54 12.42 -19.31
N LEU A 101 -10.49 11.84 -20.06
CA LEU A 101 -10.20 10.70 -20.94
C LEU A 101 -9.27 11.08 -22.09
N THR A 102 -9.42 12.27 -22.68
CA THR A 102 -8.48 12.75 -23.71
C THR A 102 -7.08 12.90 -23.12
N MET A 103 -6.95 13.54 -21.95
CA MET A 103 -5.67 13.73 -21.28
C MET A 103 -5.04 12.38 -20.91
N LEU A 104 -5.82 11.45 -20.37
CA LEU A 104 -5.39 10.09 -20.05
C LEU A 104 -4.95 9.32 -21.29
N LEU A 105 -5.70 9.42 -22.39
CA LEU A 105 -5.33 8.81 -23.67
C LEU A 105 -4.02 9.39 -24.19
N GLY A 106 -3.87 10.73 -24.17
CA GLY A 106 -2.62 11.40 -24.56
C GLY A 106 -1.44 10.98 -23.70
N MET A 107 -1.61 10.92 -22.36
CA MET A 107 -0.58 10.43 -21.44
C MET A 107 -0.25 8.96 -21.67
N THR A 108 -1.25 8.12 -21.96
CA THR A 108 -1.06 6.70 -22.25
C THR A 108 -0.28 6.51 -23.54
N VAL A 109 -0.66 7.21 -24.62
CA VAL A 109 0.05 7.18 -25.90
C VAL A 109 1.48 7.68 -25.72
N LEU A 110 1.69 8.78 -24.99
CA LEU A 110 3.02 9.30 -24.70
C LEU A 110 3.85 8.30 -23.90
N ALA A 111 3.28 7.68 -22.86
CA ALA A 111 3.98 6.70 -22.04
C ALA A 111 4.36 5.46 -22.87
N VAL A 112 3.45 4.95 -23.70
CA VAL A 112 3.72 3.83 -24.62
C VAL A 112 4.79 4.19 -25.64
N ALA A 113 4.70 5.36 -26.28
CA ALA A 113 5.69 5.82 -27.24
C ALA A 113 7.08 6.03 -26.61
N THR A 114 7.11 6.47 -25.35
CA THR A 114 8.35 6.68 -24.57
C THR A 114 8.71 5.50 -23.67
N ALA A 115 8.08 4.33 -23.86
CA ALA A 115 8.33 3.14 -23.02
C ALA A 115 9.82 2.79 -22.88
N PRO A 116 10.66 2.85 -23.93
CA PRO A 116 12.10 2.60 -23.79
C PRO A 116 12.83 3.65 -22.93
N LEU A 117 12.39 4.91 -22.97
CA LEU A 117 12.94 5.99 -22.14
C LEU A 117 12.53 5.81 -20.68
N LEU A 118 11.27 5.43 -20.44
CA LEU A 118 10.78 5.07 -19.10
C LEU A 118 11.57 3.87 -18.56
N THR A 119 11.80 2.84 -19.36
CA THR A 119 12.66 1.71 -18.97
C THR A 119 14.05 2.18 -18.55
N LYS A 120 14.72 3.00 -19.35
CA LYS A 120 16.05 3.56 -19.00
C LYS A 120 16.03 4.42 -17.74
N LEU A 121 14.89 5.03 -17.42
CA LEU A 121 14.73 5.78 -16.17
C LEU A 121 14.72 4.86 -14.95
N PHE A 122 14.13 3.66 -15.04
CA PHE A 122 14.01 2.75 -13.89
C PHE A 122 15.12 1.69 -13.81
N VAL A 123 15.63 1.25 -14.96
CA VAL A 123 16.55 0.12 -15.07
C VAL A 123 17.77 0.53 -15.88
N ASP A 124 18.94 0.24 -15.34
CA ASP A 124 20.21 0.40 -16.03
C ASP A 124 20.62 -0.94 -16.66
N SER A 125 21.16 -0.90 -17.89
CA SER A 125 21.68 -2.06 -18.60
C SER A 125 23.10 -2.45 -18.17
N SER A 126 23.76 -1.62 -17.37
CA SER A 126 25.20 -1.76 -17.05
C SER A 126 25.56 -2.98 -16.20
N SER A 127 24.64 -3.48 -15.37
CA SER A 127 24.92 -4.52 -14.37
C SER A 127 24.70 -5.96 -14.87
N GLY A 128 23.97 -6.17 -15.96
CA GLY A 128 23.57 -7.50 -16.46
C GLY A 128 22.54 -8.25 -15.57
N ASN A 129 22.19 -7.70 -14.41
CA ASN A 129 21.26 -8.31 -13.44
C ASN A 129 19.79 -8.08 -13.79
N ALA A 130 19.50 -7.03 -14.56
CA ALA A 130 18.17 -6.68 -15.03
C ALA A 130 18.09 -6.81 -16.55
N ASN A 131 16.88 -7.03 -17.08
CA ASN A 131 16.63 -7.15 -18.51
C ASN A 131 15.76 -5.98 -19.02
N PRO A 132 16.38 -4.88 -19.49
CA PRO A 132 15.65 -3.72 -20.03
C PRO A 132 14.77 -4.06 -21.24
N ALA A 133 15.18 -5.01 -22.08
CA ALA A 133 14.37 -5.43 -23.23
C ALA A 133 13.06 -6.06 -22.76
N LEU A 134 13.13 -6.92 -21.74
CA LEU A 134 11.97 -7.55 -21.14
C LEU A 134 11.09 -6.55 -20.37
N VAL A 135 11.69 -5.58 -19.66
CA VAL A 135 10.93 -4.47 -19.03
C VAL A 135 10.16 -3.71 -20.09
N THR A 136 10.79 -3.39 -21.22
CA THR A 136 10.16 -2.63 -22.31
C THR A 136 9.04 -3.44 -22.97
N ALA A 137 9.24 -4.73 -23.18
CA ALA A 137 8.20 -5.64 -23.69
C ALA A 137 6.97 -5.68 -22.77
N PHE A 138 7.17 -5.84 -21.45
CA PHE A 138 6.06 -5.75 -20.49
C PHE A 138 5.45 -4.35 -20.45
N ALA A 139 6.25 -3.29 -20.54
CA ALA A 139 5.75 -1.92 -20.52
C ALA A 139 4.78 -1.65 -21.68
N TYR A 140 5.04 -2.17 -22.89
CA TYR A 140 4.08 -2.05 -24.00
C TYR A 140 2.72 -2.69 -23.71
N LEU A 141 2.68 -3.77 -22.92
CA LEU A 141 1.45 -4.46 -22.54
C LEU A 141 0.74 -3.80 -21.36
N LEU A 142 1.49 -3.27 -20.39
CA LEU A 142 0.98 -2.76 -19.11
C LEU A 142 0.73 -1.25 -19.11
N LEU A 143 1.46 -0.43 -19.87
CA LEU A 143 1.23 1.01 -19.96
C LEU A 143 -0.19 1.41 -20.43
N PRO A 144 -0.86 0.66 -21.32
CA PRO A 144 -2.27 0.87 -21.62
C PRO A 144 -3.21 0.87 -20.39
N GLU A 145 -2.81 0.23 -19.28
CA GLU A 145 -3.57 0.25 -18.02
C GLU A 145 -3.81 1.67 -17.51
N ILE A 146 -2.93 2.65 -17.81
CA ILE A 146 -3.08 4.05 -17.39
C ILE A 146 -4.46 4.60 -17.78
N LEU A 147 -4.90 4.33 -19.00
CA LEU A 147 -6.21 4.75 -19.49
C LEU A 147 -7.34 4.12 -18.69
N PHE A 148 -7.25 2.81 -18.43
CA PHE A 148 -8.30 2.05 -17.74
C PHE A 148 -8.36 2.35 -16.25
N TYR A 149 -7.22 2.58 -15.59
CA TYR A 149 -7.16 3.08 -14.23
C TYR A 149 -7.86 4.42 -14.09
N GLY A 150 -7.56 5.36 -14.99
CA GLY A 150 -8.22 6.66 -15.01
C GLY A 150 -9.72 6.55 -15.33
N LEU A 151 -10.10 5.71 -16.28
CA LEU A 151 -11.51 5.43 -16.59
C LEU A 151 -12.24 4.84 -15.38
N PHE A 152 -11.71 3.79 -14.75
CA PHE A 152 -12.26 3.20 -13.53
C PHE A 152 -12.47 4.25 -12.44
N ALA A 153 -11.46 5.09 -12.23
CA ALA A 153 -11.48 6.06 -11.13
C ALA A 153 -12.46 7.22 -11.42
N MET A 154 -12.58 7.68 -12.68
CA MET A 154 -13.62 8.62 -13.11
C MET A 154 -15.03 8.05 -12.99
N LEU A 155 -15.26 6.84 -13.51
CA LEU A 155 -16.56 6.18 -13.45
C LEU A 155 -16.98 5.90 -12.01
N GLY A 156 -16.03 5.47 -11.16
CA GLY A 156 -16.24 5.28 -9.74
C GLY A 156 -16.65 6.57 -9.04
N ALA A 157 -15.99 7.70 -9.35
CA ALA A 157 -16.36 9.01 -8.81
C ALA A 157 -17.79 9.41 -9.19
N ILE A 158 -18.18 9.25 -10.47
CA ILE A 158 -19.53 9.56 -10.97
C ILE A 158 -20.59 8.65 -10.34
N LEU A 159 -20.30 7.36 -10.19
CA LEU A 159 -21.21 6.41 -9.53
C LEU A 159 -21.40 6.74 -8.05
N ASN A 160 -20.33 7.12 -7.36
CA ASN A 160 -20.37 7.52 -5.96
C ASN A 160 -21.22 8.79 -5.75
N THR A 161 -21.14 9.78 -6.64
CA THR A 161 -22.02 10.98 -6.54
C THR A 161 -23.48 10.67 -6.84
N ARG A 162 -23.76 9.53 -7.49
CA ARG A 162 -25.11 9.00 -7.73
C ARG A 162 -25.54 7.94 -6.71
N ASN A 163 -24.84 7.83 -5.58
CA ASN A 163 -25.11 6.87 -4.51
C ASN A 163 -25.02 5.39 -4.92
N VAL A 164 -24.31 5.07 -6.01
CA VAL A 164 -24.04 3.69 -6.45
C VAL A 164 -22.65 3.27 -5.99
N PHE A 165 -22.56 2.80 -4.76
CA PHE A 165 -21.26 2.52 -4.13
C PHE A 165 -20.77 1.07 -4.29
N SER A 166 -21.68 0.12 -4.53
CA SER A 166 -21.35 -1.32 -4.56
C SER A 166 -20.50 -1.69 -5.77
N ALA A 167 -20.86 -1.22 -6.97
CA ALA A 167 -20.13 -1.55 -8.20
C ALA A 167 -18.65 -1.10 -8.15
N PRO A 168 -18.31 0.16 -7.78
CA PRO A 168 -16.92 0.58 -7.58
C PRO A 168 -16.16 -0.25 -6.52
N ALA A 169 -16.85 -0.71 -5.47
CA ALA A 169 -16.23 -1.51 -4.41
C ALA A 169 -15.90 -2.95 -4.83
N TRP A 170 -16.72 -3.57 -5.69
CA TRP A 170 -16.52 -4.95 -6.17
C TRP A 170 -15.60 -5.06 -7.38
N ALA A 171 -15.45 -4.02 -8.18
CA ALA A 171 -14.61 -4.04 -9.37
C ALA A 171 -13.14 -4.46 -9.10
N PRO A 172 -12.45 -4.00 -8.04
CA PRO A 172 -11.11 -4.48 -7.69
C PRO A 172 -11.05 -5.99 -7.38
N VAL A 173 -12.14 -6.59 -6.89
CA VAL A 173 -12.19 -8.05 -6.66
C VAL A 173 -12.11 -8.79 -7.99
N LEU A 174 -12.83 -8.33 -9.01
CA LEU A 174 -12.80 -8.93 -10.35
C LEU A 174 -11.43 -8.82 -11.00
N ASN A 175 -10.73 -7.69 -10.81
CA ASN A 175 -9.34 -7.55 -11.23
C ASN A 175 -8.45 -8.62 -10.58
N ASN A 176 -8.50 -8.74 -9.25
CA ASN A 176 -7.67 -9.70 -8.52
C ASN A 176 -7.98 -11.15 -8.94
N VAL A 177 -9.26 -11.49 -9.17
CA VAL A 177 -9.68 -12.82 -9.65
C VAL A 177 -9.16 -13.07 -11.07
N THR A 178 -9.23 -12.08 -11.96
CA THR A 178 -8.67 -12.19 -13.31
C THR A 178 -7.16 -12.44 -13.24
N LEU A 179 -6.45 -11.70 -12.38
CA LEU A 179 -5.02 -11.90 -12.15
C LEU A 179 -4.70 -13.29 -11.58
N LEU A 180 -5.53 -13.84 -10.68
CA LEU A 180 -5.40 -15.22 -10.19
C LEU A 180 -5.55 -16.24 -11.33
N VAL A 181 -6.54 -16.06 -12.20
CA VAL A 181 -6.74 -16.91 -13.38
C VAL A 181 -5.54 -16.80 -14.33
N THR A 182 -5.02 -15.60 -14.56
CA THR A 182 -3.81 -15.36 -15.36
C THR A 182 -2.59 -16.08 -14.78
N ILE A 183 -2.36 -15.98 -13.47
CA ILE A 183 -1.26 -16.68 -12.80
C ILE A 183 -1.44 -18.20 -12.90
N GLY A 184 -2.66 -18.71 -12.73
CA GLY A 184 -2.97 -20.12 -12.92
C GLY A 184 -2.70 -20.60 -14.35
N ALA A 185 -3.11 -19.83 -15.36
CA ALA A 185 -2.82 -20.12 -16.76
C ALA A 185 -1.31 -20.12 -17.04
N TYR A 186 -0.58 -19.12 -16.53
CA TYR A 186 0.88 -19.05 -16.62
C TYR A 186 1.56 -20.27 -16.01
N PHE A 187 1.06 -20.77 -14.88
CA PHE A 187 1.60 -21.95 -14.19
C PHE A 187 1.43 -23.24 -15.01
N VAL A 188 0.29 -23.41 -15.67
CA VAL A 188 -0.03 -24.63 -16.45
C VAL A 188 0.67 -24.64 -17.82
N LEU A 189 0.95 -23.47 -18.39
CA LEU A 189 1.61 -23.36 -19.69
C LEU A 189 3.04 -23.94 -19.67
N PRO A 190 3.42 -24.78 -20.64
CA PRO A 190 4.80 -25.28 -20.76
C PRO A 190 5.75 -24.18 -21.31
N GLY A 191 7.06 -24.34 -21.07
CA GLY A 191 8.11 -23.41 -21.49
C GLY A 191 8.50 -22.38 -20.43
N ASP A 192 9.59 -21.64 -20.65
CA ASP A 192 10.01 -20.48 -19.83
C ASP A 192 10.11 -19.25 -20.74
N ILE A 193 9.93 -18.05 -20.19
CA ILE A 193 10.05 -16.82 -20.99
C ILE A 193 11.48 -16.69 -21.50
N ALA A 194 11.64 -16.57 -22.83
CA ALA A 194 12.94 -16.33 -23.42
C ALA A 194 13.51 -14.98 -22.94
N THR A 195 14.63 -15.02 -22.22
CA THR A 195 15.28 -13.83 -21.67
C THR A 195 16.26 -13.20 -22.65
N ASN A 196 16.76 -13.95 -23.64
CA ASN A 196 17.57 -13.43 -24.75
C ASN A 196 17.58 -14.39 -25.96
N PRO A 197 17.12 -13.98 -27.16
CA PRO A 197 16.40 -12.75 -27.45
C PRO A 197 15.01 -12.71 -26.81
N VAL A 198 14.56 -11.51 -26.44
CA VAL A 198 13.19 -11.30 -25.92
C VAL A 198 12.22 -11.19 -27.09
N HIS A 199 11.25 -12.10 -27.14
CA HIS A 199 10.16 -12.04 -28.10
C HIS A 199 8.86 -11.63 -27.40
N ILE A 200 8.26 -10.51 -27.82
CA ILE A 200 6.95 -10.07 -27.31
C ILE A 200 5.87 -11.12 -27.58
N THR A 201 6.04 -11.94 -28.63
CA THR A 201 5.15 -13.04 -29.00
C THR A 201 5.30 -14.28 -28.12
N ASP A 202 6.20 -14.27 -27.13
CA ASP A 202 6.32 -15.34 -26.15
C ASP A 202 4.98 -15.50 -25.41
N LEU A 203 4.42 -16.71 -25.49
CA LEU A 203 3.10 -17.00 -24.97
C LEU A 203 3.00 -16.73 -23.46
N LYS A 204 4.05 -16.98 -22.69
CA LYS A 204 4.06 -16.74 -21.24
C LYS A 204 4.16 -15.26 -20.91
N LEU A 205 4.93 -14.50 -21.69
CA LEU A 205 5.02 -13.04 -21.57
C LEU A 205 3.65 -12.41 -21.87
N LEU A 206 3.01 -12.81 -22.97
CA LEU A 206 1.68 -12.32 -23.35
C LEU A 206 0.63 -12.67 -22.31
N VAL A 207 0.61 -13.91 -21.82
CA VAL A 207 -0.36 -14.32 -20.80
C VAL A 207 -0.21 -13.48 -19.54
N LEU A 208 1.01 -13.28 -19.04
CA LEU A 208 1.23 -12.49 -17.83
C LEU A 208 0.94 -10.99 -18.06
N GLY A 209 1.48 -10.40 -19.12
CA GLY A 209 1.32 -8.98 -19.44
C GLY A 209 -0.11 -8.62 -19.83
N ALA A 210 -0.64 -9.25 -20.88
CA ALA A 210 -1.99 -8.96 -21.35
C ALA A 210 -3.07 -9.44 -20.36
N GLY A 211 -2.82 -10.53 -19.62
CA GLY A 211 -3.73 -10.99 -18.57
C GLY A 211 -3.83 -10.01 -17.39
N THR A 212 -2.72 -9.37 -17.00
CA THR A 212 -2.73 -8.30 -15.99
C THR A 212 -3.54 -7.10 -16.50
N THR A 213 -3.27 -6.63 -17.72
CA THR A 213 -4.01 -5.51 -18.34
C THR A 213 -5.50 -5.83 -18.49
N LEU A 214 -5.85 -7.06 -18.85
CA LEU A 214 -7.23 -7.53 -18.96
C LEU A 214 -7.96 -7.41 -17.61
N GLY A 215 -7.30 -7.69 -16.49
CA GLY A 215 -7.87 -7.50 -15.15
C GLY A 215 -8.30 -6.04 -14.91
N ILE A 216 -7.46 -5.08 -15.30
CA ILE A 216 -7.76 -3.64 -15.18
C ILE A 216 -8.84 -3.21 -16.18
N VAL A 217 -8.84 -3.75 -17.39
CA VAL A 217 -9.89 -3.51 -18.39
C VAL A 217 -11.24 -3.98 -17.85
N ILE A 218 -11.31 -5.18 -17.28
CA ILE A 218 -12.53 -5.73 -16.65
C ILE A 218 -12.96 -4.85 -15.47
N GLN A 219 -12.01 -4.40 -14.64
CA GLN A 219 -12.27 -3.49 -13.52
C GLN A 219 -12.95 -2.20 -13.96
N ALA A 220 -12.53 -1.61 -15.08
CA ALA A 220 -13.17 -0.40 -15.61
C ALA A 220 -14.50 -0.72 -16.32
N ALA A 221 -14.53 -1.78 -17.13
CA ALA A 221 -15.68 -2.14 -17.96
C ALA A 221 -16.92 -2.53 -17.13
N VAL A 222 -16.73 -3.18 -15.97
CA VAL A 222 -17.84 -3.59 -15.10
C VAL A 222 -18.60 -2.39 -14.50
N LEU A 223 -18.02 -1.19 -14.50
CA LEU A 223 -18.69 0.02 -14.05
C LEU A 223 -19.62 0.64 -15.12
N ILE A 224 -19.46 0.28 -16.39
CA ILE A 224 -20.25 0.84 -17.49
C ILE A 224 -21.74 0.47 -17.35
N PRO A 225 -22.14 -0.80 -17.11
CA PRO A 225 -23.56 -1.12 -17.00
C PRO A 225 -24.26 -0.42 -15.80
N PRO A 226 -23.71 -0.41 -14.57
CA PRO A 226 -24.27 0.39 -13.47
C PRO A 226 -24.36 1.88 -13.79
N LEU A 227 -23.38 2.44 -14.51
CA LEU A 227 -23.39 3.84 -14.93
C LEU A 227 -24.59 4.15 -15.82
N LEU A 228 -24.82 3.32 -16.85
CA LEU A 228 -25.95 3.46 -17.75
C LEU A 228 -27.29 3.27 -17.03
N ARG A 229 -27.37 2.33 -16.08
CA ARG A 229 -28.56 2.10 -15.25
C ARG A 229 -28.85 3.26 -14.29
N SER A 230 -27.83 4.02 -13.88
CA SER A 230 -28.00 5.22 -13.04
C SER A 230 -28.61 6.41 -13.79
N GLY A 231 -28.94 6.25 -15.08
CA GLY A 231 -29.50 7.30 -15.94
C GLY A 231 -28.45 8.25 -16.52
N TYR A 232 -27.16 8.05 -16.24
CA TYR A 232 -26.08 8.79 -16.89
C TYR A 232 -25.69 8.12 -18.21
N ARG A 233 -25.77 8.86 -19.31
CA ARG A 233 -25.29 8.40 -20.62
C ARG A 233 -24.07 9.24 -21.00
N PRO A 234 -22.85 8.68 -20.98
CA PRO A 234 -21.66 9.44 -21.33
C PRO A 234 -21.79 9.98 -22.75
N ARG A 235 -21.62 11.29 -22.89
CA ARG A 235 -21.56 12.01 -24.17
C ARG A 235 -20.23 12.73 -24.28
N TRP A 236 -19.68 12.74 -25.47
CA TRP A 236 -18.46 13.48 -25.76
C TRP A 236 -18.79 14.97 -25.87
N GLN A 237 -18.31 15.78 -24.93
CA GLN A 237 -18.53 17.23 -24.93
C GLN A 237 -17.23 17.94 -24.56
N TRP A 238 -16.78 18.85 -25.42
CA TRP A 238 -15.60 19.67 -25.14
C TRP A 238 -15.99 20.93 -24.38
N GLY A 239 -15.18 21.31 -23.40
CA GLY A 239 -15.33 22.58 -22.68
C GLY A 239 -14.40 22.66 -21.49
N TRP A 240 -13.91 23.87 -21.21
CA TRP A 240 -13.12 24.15 -20.01
C TRP A 240 -13.99 24.91 -19.01
N ASP A 241 -14.15 24.37 -17.81
CA ASP A 241 -14.86 25.03 -16.73
C ASP A 241 -13.87 25.77 -15.81
N ARG A 242 -14.13 27.05 -15.51
CA ARG A 242 -13.31 27.86 -14.59
C ARG A 242 -13.20 27.24 -13.20
N ARG A 243 -14.20 26.46 -12.77
CA ARG A 243 -14.20 25.73 -11.49
C ARG A 243 -13.06 24.71 -11.37
N LEU A 244 -12.50 24.24 -12.50
CA LEU A 244 -11.31 23.37 -12.51
C LEU A 244 -10.05 24.08 -11.98
N GLY A 245 -9.98 25.41 -12.11
CA GLY A 245 -8.85 26.22 -11.63
C GLY A 245 -8.87 26.52 -10.13
N GLU A 246 -10.05 26.49 -9.49
CA GLU A 246 -10.23 26.89 -8.08
C GLU A 246 -9.49 25.99 -7.09
N PHE A 247 -9.16 24.76 -7.50
CA PHE A 247 -8.48 23.76 -6.67
C PHE A 247 -7.01 23.55 -7.06
N GLY A 248 -6.49 24.33 -8.00
CA GLY A 248 -5.13 24.17 -8.55
C GLY A 248 -4.03 24.23 -7.50
N GLY A 249 -4.18 25.08 -6.47
CA GLY A 249 -3.19 25.21 -5.39
C GLY A 249 -3.03 23.95 -4.54
N LEU A 250 -4.13 23.29 -4.17
CA LEU A 250 -4.09 22.02 -3.42
C LEU A 250 -3.61 20.88 -4.31
N ALA A 251 -4.10 20.82 -5.56
CA ALA A 251 -3.67 19.83 -6.54
C ALA A 251 -2.16 19.90 -6.78
N LEU A 252 -1.58 21.10 -6.85
CA LEU A 252 -0.14 21.30 -7.01
C LEU A 252 0.67 20.65 -5.89
N TRP A 253 0.25 20.82 -4.63
CA TRP A 253 0.95 20.21 -3.49
C TRP A 253 0.86 18.69 -3.48
N VAL A 254 -0.27 18.11 -3.92
CA VAL A 254 -0.40 16.66 -4.02
C VAL A 254 0.42 16.11 -5.18
N VAL A 255 0.42 16.77 -6.34
CA VAL A 255 1.31 16.41 -7.45
C VAL A 255 2.77 16.50 -7.00
N ALA A 256 3.16 17.56 -6.30
CA ALA A 256 4.51 17.70 -5.75
C ALA A 256 4.86 16.58 -4.76
N TYR A 257 3.93 16.15 -3.90
CA TYR A 257 4.12 14.99 -3.01
C TYR A 257 4.45 13.74 -3.81
N VAL A 258 3.70 13.46 -4.88
CA VAL A 258 3.91 12.28 -5.70
C VAL A 258 5.23 12.37 -6.45
N VAL A 259 5.54 13.50 -7.08
CA VAL A 259 6.82 13.71 -7.79
C VAL A 259 8.02 13.50 -6.88
N VAL A 260 7.99 14.05 -5.67
CA VAL A 260 9.04 13.83 -4.65
C VAL A 260 9.15 12.34 -4.29
N SER A 261 8.03 11.65 -4.12
CA SER A 261 8.02 10.20 -3.84
C SER A 261 8.62 9.38 -4.99
N GLN A 262 8.40 9.80 -6.25
CA GLN A 262 8.95 9.13 -7.41
C GLN A 262 10.48 9.21 -7.48
N ILE A 263 11.08 10.29 -7.01
CA ILE A 263 12.56 10.39 -6.93
C ILE A 263 13.10 9.24 -6.07
N GLY A 264 12.56 9.06 -4.87
CA GLY A 264 12.96 7.97 -3.98
C GLY A 264 12.69 6.58 -4.57
N TYR A 265 11.54 6.39 -5.22
CA TYR A 265 11.18 5.12 -5.84
C TYR A 265 12.10 4.75 -7.02
N ILE A 266 12.43 5.72 -7.88
CA ILE A 266 13.37 5.53 -8.99
C ILE A 266 14.76 5.16 -8.45
N THR A 267 15.24 5.84 -7.40
CA THR A 267 16.54 5.52 -6.78
C THR A 267 16.55 4.09 -6.24
N ILE A 268 15.52 3.68 -5.49
CA ILE A 268 15.39 2.31 -4.98
C ILE A 268 15.36 1.30 -6.12
N THR A 269 14.55 1.55 -7.14
CA THR A 269 14.39 0.63 -8.27
C THR A 269 15.71 0.42 -9.01
N ARG A 270 16.45 1.49 -9.29
CA ARG A 270 17.78 1.41 -9.92
C ARG A 270 18.78 0.66 -9.06
N VAL A 271 18.87 0.99 -7.77
CA VAL A 271 19.80 0.31 -6.86
C VAL A 271 19.43 -1.17 -6.67
N ALA A 272 18.15 -1.49 -6.55
CA ALA A 272 17.67 -2.85 -6.37
C ALA A 272 17.94 -3.72 -7.60
N THR A 273 17.65 -3.20 -8.79
CA THR A 273 17.86 -3.91 -10.07
C THR A 273 19.33 -4.07 -10.42
N ASN A 274 20.18 -3.10 -10.05
CA ASN A 274 21.63 -3.19 -10.25
C ASN A 274 22.34 -4.10 -9.25
N GLY A 275 21.83 -4.16 -8.01
CA GLY A 275 22.44 -4.95 -6.94
C GLY A 275 22.50 -6.44 -7.28
N ALA A 276 21.34 -7.10 -7.33
CA ALA A 276 21.28 -8.52 -7.65
C ALA A 276 19.92 -8.86 -8.25
N ALA A 277 19.88 -9.82 -9.18
CA ALA A 277 18.65 -10.29 -9.82
C ALA A 277 17.56 -10.62 -8.77
N GLY A 278 16.31 -10.25 -9.05
CA GLY A 278 15.18 -10.38 -8.12
C GLY A 278 15.15 -9.30 -7.04
N GLY A 279 16.06 -8.32 -7.07
CA GLY A 279 16.26 -7.35 -5.99
C GLY A 279 15.04 -6.46 -5.76
N ILE A 280 14.41 -5.97 -6.83
CA ILE A 280 13.23 -5.10 -6.71
C ILE A 280 11.98 -5.90 -6.36
N SER A 281 11.85 -7.14 -6.85
CA SER A 281 10.79 -8.05 -6.42
C SER A 281 10.90 -8.40 -4.94
N ILE A 282 12.09 -8.75 -4.43
CA ILE A 282 12.31 -9.02 -3.00
C ILE A 282 11.96 -7.80 -2.16
N TYR A 283 12.42 -6.60 -2.57
CA TYR A 283 12.05 -5.35 -1.91
C TYR A 283 10.53 -5.18 -1.85
N THR A 284 9.85 -5.34 -2.98
CA THR A 284 8.39 -5.15 -3.10
C THR A 284 7.61 -6.13 -2.23
N TYR A 285 7.98 -7.41 -2.23
CA TYR A 285 7.31 -8.43 -1.40
C TYR A 285 7.61 -8.26 0.09
N SER A 286 8.84 -7.90 0.46
CA SER A 286 9.19 -7.60 1.86
C SER A 286 8.34 -6.44 2.39
N TRP A 287 8.19 -5.37 1.60
CA TRP A 287 7.36 -4.23 1.96
C TRP A 287 5.88 -4.59 2.06
N LEU A 288 5.36 -5.41 1.13
CA LEU A 288 3.99 -5.91 1.18
C LEU A 288 3.69 -6.64 2.50
N LEU A 289 4.61 -7.51 2.93
CA LEU A 289 4.47 -8.30 4.16
C LEU A 289 4.51 -7.41 5.39
N VAL A 290 5.46 -6.45 5.45
CA VAL A 290 5.57 -5.49 6.56
C VAL A 290 4.38 -4.54 6.61
N GLN A 291 3.79 -4.18 5.47
CA GLN A 291 2.62 -3.30 5.43
C GLN A 291 1.34 -4.00 5.90
N MET A 292 1.26 -5.33 5.82
CA MET A 292 0.03 -6.09 6.09
C MET A 292 -0.53 -5.86 7.51
N PRO A 293 0.26 -5.93 8.60
CA PRO A 293 -0.25 -5.63 9.94
C PRO A 293 -0.81 -4.20 10.07
N TYR A 294 -0.17 -3.21 9.45
CA TYR A 294 -0.69 -1.86 9.40
C TYR A 294 -2.00 -1.78 8.59
N GLY A 295 -2.06 -2.47 7.46
CA GLY A 295 -3.24 -2.53 6.60
C GLY A 295 -4.49 -3.05 7.32
N VAL A 296 -4.32 -3.98 8.28
CA VAL A 296 -5.40 -4.52 9.11
C VAL A 296 -5.62 -3.67 10.36
N LEU A 297 -4.61 -3.51 11.22
CA LEU A 297 -4.79 -2.88 12.54
C LEU A 297 -4.70 -1.36 12.48
N GLY A 298 -3.71 -0.84 11.77
CA GLY A 298 -3.45 0.60 11.66
C GLY A 298 -4.54 1.34 10.90
N VAL A 299 -4.97 0.82 9.74
CA VAL A 299 -6.05 1.41 8.95
C VAL A 299 -7.38 1.33 9.71
N SER A 300 -7.71 0.21 10.35
CA SER A 300 -8.95 0.10 11.15
C SER A 300 -8.98 1.09 12.31
N LEU A 301 -7.85 1.23 13.03
CA LEU A 301 -7.72 2.24 14.08
C LEU A 301 -7.90 3.65 13.53
N LEU A 302 -7.26 3.94 12.41
CA LEU A 302 -7.37 5.25 11.76
C LEU A 302 -8.81 5.53 11.32
N THR A 303 -9.52 4.58 10.71
CA THR A 303 -10.93 4.70 10.33
C THR A 303 -11.82 4.96 11.54
N ALA A 304 -11.54 4.34 12.70
CA ALA A 304 -12.31 4.56 13.92
C ALA A 304 -12.07 5.96 14.54
N ILE A 305 -10.84 6.48 14.46
CA ILE A 305 -10.46 7.76 15.09
C ILE A 305 -10.69 8.96 14.15
N MET A 306 -10.62 8.78 12.83
CA MET A 306 -10.70 9.86 11.84
C MET A 306 -11.96 10.72 11.96
N PRO A 307 -13.18 10.18 12.14
CA PRO A 307 -14.37 11.01 12.28
C PRO A 307 -14.31 11.95 13.50
N ARG A 308 -13.68 11.51 14.59
CA ARG A 308 -13.49 12.34 15.79
C ARG A 308 -12.49 13.45 15.53
N MET A 309 -11.35 13.14 14.92
CA MET A 309 -10.34 14.13 14.52
C MET A 309 -10.90 15.16 13.54
N SER A 310 -11.66 14.73 12.52
CA SER A 310 -12.29 15.64 11.55
C SER A 310 -13.30 16.58 12.21
N ARG A 311 -14.11 16.10 13.16
CA ARG A 311 -15.04 16.95 13.92
C ARG A 311 -14.30 17.94 14.82
N ALA A 312 -13.27 17.49 15.53
CA ALA A 312 -12.44 18.37 16.37
C ALA A 312 -11.74 19.45 15.54
N ALA A 313 -11.21 19.09 14.38
CA ALA A 313 -10.61 20.03 13.41
C ALA A 313 -11.63 21.03 12.88
N ALA A 314 -12.81 20.58 12.44
CA ALA A 314 -13.88 21.45 11.95
C ALA A 314 -14.39 22.42 13.03
N ALA A 315 -14.40 22.00 14.29
CA ALA A 315 -14.77 22.83 15.44
C ALA A 315 -13.62 23.70 15.97
N ASN A 316 -12.43 23.69 15.34
CA ASN A 316 -11.20 24.32 15.84
C ASN A 316 -10.83 23.93 17.29
N ASN A 317 -11.26 22.75 17.75
CA ASN A 317 -10.95 22.23 19.07
C ASN A 317 -9.62 21.47 19.04
N ILE A 318 -8.53 22.24 19.05
CA ILE A 318 -7.16 21.69 19.01
C ILE A 318 -6.87 20.74 20.18
N PRO A 319 -7.24 21.02 21.44
CA PRO A 319 -7.03 20.07 22.55
C PRO A 319 -7.63 18.68 22.28
N ALA A 320 -8.90 18.62 21.84
CA ALA A 320 -9.55 17.36 21.52
C ALA A 320 -8.88 16.63 20.35
N LEU A 321 -8.43 17.36 19.33
CA LEU A 321 -7.69 16.81 18.20
C LEU A 321 -6.36 16.18 18.65
N LEU A 322 -5.62 16.84 19.54
CA LEU A 322 -4.36 16.34 20.07
C LEU A 322 -4.56 15.12 20.99
N ASP A 323 -5.64 15.09 21.77
CA ASP A 323 -6.00 13.94 22.60
C ASP A 323 -6.35 12.71 21.77
N ASP A 324 -7.09 12.89 20.67
CA ASP A 324 -7.42 11.82 19.72
C ASP A 324 -6.17 11.31 18.99
N LEU A 325 -5.27 12.21 18.54
CA LEU A 325 -3.98 11.84 17.97
C LEU A 325 -3.13 11.06 18.99
N SER A 326 -3.09 11.52 20.24
CA SER A 326 -2.34 10.87 21.32
C SER A 326 -2.91 9.50 21.67
N LEU A 327 -4.24 9.34 21.62
CA LEU A 327 -4.88 8.03 21.79
C LEU A 327 -4.53 7.10 20.64
N GLY A 328 -4.65 7.59 19.40
CA GLY A 328 -4.31 6.82 18.20
C GLY A 328 -2.85 6.37 18.19
N SER A 329 -1.93 7.24 18.58
CA SER A 329 -0.50 6.92 18.61
C SER A 329 -0.16 5.84 19.63
N ARG A 330 -0.76 5.90 20.83
CA ARG A 330 -0.58 4.88 21.88
C ARG A 330 -1.22 3.55 21.50
N MET A 331 -2.42 3.57 20.91
CA MET A 331 -3.08 2.35 20.42
C MET A 331 -2.30 1.70 19.27
N SER A 332 -1.79 2.50 18.31
CA SER A 332 -0.90 2.01 17.25
C SER A 332 0.34 1.33 17.82
N ALA A 333 0.97 1.93 18.84
CA ALA A 333 2.13 1.33 19.50
C ALA A 333 1.79 -0.03 20.13
N VAL A 334 0.71 -0.11 20.92
CA VAL A 334 0.29 -1.36 21.59
C VAL A 334 -0.03 -2.46 20.58
N MET A 335 -0.65 -2.13 19.45
CA MET A 335 -1.06 -3.11 18.44
C MET A 335 0.09 -3.53 17.53
N LEU A 336 0.92 -2.58 17.06
CA LEU A 336 1.89 -2.82 15.99
C LEU A 336 3.30 -3.10 16.49
N ALA A 337 3.71 -2.59 17.66
CA ALA A 337 5.08 -2.79 18.14
C ALA A 337 5.42 -4.27 18.44
N PRO A 338 4.53 -5.08 19.05
CA PRO A 338 4.80 -6.51 19.23
C PRO A 338 4.97 -7.22 17.89
N ILE A 339 4.09 -6.92 16.92
CA ILE A 339 4.14 -7.56 15.60
C ILE A 339 5.42 -7.16 14.88
N SER A 340 5.79 -5.88 14.91
CA SER A 340 7.04 -5.36 14.39
C SER A 340 8.25 -6.11 14.97
N ALA A 341 8.31 -6.26 16.29
CA ALA A 341 9.42 -6.96 16.96
C ALA A 341 9.46 -8.47 16.62
N LEU A 342 8.31 -9.12 16.50
CA LEU A 342 8.23 -10.51 16.08
C LEU A 342 8.64 -10.70 14.61
N MET A 343 8.24 -9.80 13.71
CA MET A 343 8.65 -9.86 12.31
C MET A 343 10.16 -9.59 12.14
N THR A 344 10.76 -8.79 13.02
CA THR A 344 12.22 -8.63 13.09
C THR A 344 12.92 -9.94 13.41
N VAL A 345 12.38 -10.78 14.29
CA VAL A 345 13.00 -12.07 14.64
C VAL A 345 12.64 -13.15 13.62
N LEU A 346 11.35 -13.29 13.32
CA LEU A 346 10.79 -14.38 12.51
C LEU A 346 10.86 -14.10 10.99
N GLY A 347 11.49 -13.00 10.56
CA GLY A 347 11.64 -12.64 9.14
C GLY A 347 12.15 -13.77 8.25
N PRO A 348 13.23 -14.49 8.63
CA PRO A 348 13.72 -15.66 7.89
C PRO A 348 12.68 -16.78 7.79
N ALA A 349 11.98 -17.10 8.88
CA ALA A 349 10.94 -18.13 8.87
C ALA A 349 9.74 -17.72 7.99
N LEU A 350 9.36 -16.44 8.01
CA LEU A 350 8.31 -15.88 7.13
C LEU A 350 8.69 -16.06 5.66
N ALA A 351 9.92 -15.71 5.30
CA ALA A 351 10.40 -15.83 3.94
C ALA A 351 10.42 -17.29 3.47
N VAL A 352 10.95 -18.22 4.28
CA VAL A 352 10.95 -19.65 3.96
C VAL A 352 9.53 -20.16 3.76
N ALA A 353 8.60 -19.89 4.69
CA ALA A 353 7.22 -20.38 4.59
C ALA A 353 6.49 -19.91 3.32
N ILE A 354 6.79 -18.71 2.82
CA ILE A 354 6.20 -18.19 1.57
C ILE A 354 6.85 -18.82 0.34
N THR A 355 8.18 -18.99 0.36
CA THR A 355 8.93 -19.55 -0.77
C THR A 355 8.82 -21.08 -0.91
N VAL A 356 8.44 -21.78 0.16
CA VAL A 356 8.29 -23.25 0.19
C VAL A 356 7.30 -23.78 -0.85
N PHE A 357 6.27 -23.01 -1.20
CA PHE A 357 5.29 -23.41 -2.22
C PHE A 357 5.72 -23.07 -3.66
N GLY A 358 6.92 -22.52 -3.86
CA GLY A 358 7.45 -22.09 -5.16
C GLY A 358 8.88 -22.57 -5.44
N LYS A 359 9.44 -22.17 -6.58
CA LYS A 359 10.79 -22.57 -7.04
C LYS A 359 11.96 -21.80 -6.37
N GLY A 360 11.72 -21.11 -5.25
CA GLY A 360 12.51 -19.93 -4.82
C GLY A 360 13.49 -20.09 -3.63
N GLY A 361 14.04 -21.27 -3.36
CA GLY A 361 14.83 -21.54 -2.14
C GLY A 361 16.03 -20.59 -1.88
N ALA A 362 16.69 -20.08 -2.93
CA ALA A 362 17.88 -19.22 -2.79
C ALA A 362 17.54 -17.77 -2.34
N ASP A 363 16.34 -17.27 -2.66
CA ASP A 363 15.93 -15.88 -2.37
C ASP A 363 15.24 -15.72 -1.01
N ALA A 364 14.89 -16.82 -0.34
CA ALA A 364 14.28 -16.80 0.98
C ALA A 364 15.16 -16.10 2.03
N SER A 365 16.48 -16.27 1.95
CA SER A 365 17.43 -15.63 2.85
C SER A 365 17.42 -14.09 2.69
N ARG A 366 17.49 -13.60 1.45
CA ARG A 366 17.45 -12.17 1.10
C ARG A 366 16.13 -11.53 1.50
N LEU A 367 15.00 -12.21 1.23
CA LEU A 367 13.67 -11.78 1.65
C LEU A 367 13.55 -11.72 3.17
N GLY A 368 14.06 -12.73 3.88
CA GLY A 368 14.02 -12.78 5.35
C GLY A 368 14.82 -11.66 6.01
N LEU A 369 16.01 -11.36 5.47
CA LEU A 369 16.81 -10.22 5.91
C LEU A 369 16.12 -8.88 5.60
N ALA A 370 15.51 -8.74 4.42
CA ALA A 370 14.76 -7.54 4.04
C ALA A 370 13.56 -7.27 4.97
N ILE A 371 12.80 -8.32 5.32
CA ILE A 371 11.71 -8.24 6.31
C ILE A 371 12.28 -7.83 7.67
N THR A 372 13.37 -8.47 8.10
CA THR A 372 14.02 -8.17 9.39
C THR A 372 14.39 -6.69 9.50
N ALA A 373 15.00 -6.15 8.44
CA ALA A 373 15.46 -4.76 8.39
C ALA A 373 14.32 -3.74 8.33
N SER A 374 13.24 -4.02 7.59
CA SER A 374 12.12 -3.07 7.47
C SER A 374 11.13 -3.13 8.63
N SER A 375 11.06 -4.25 9.36
CA SER A 375 10.01 -4.48 10.36
C SER A 375 9.99 -3.45 11.49
N PHE A 376 11.14 -2.93 11.94
CA PHE A 376 11.17 -1.87 12.96
C PHE A 376 10.60 -0.53 12.47
N GLY A 377 10.55 -0.34 11.14
CA GLY A 377 9.93 0.82 10.49
C GLY A 377 8.41 0.83 10.53
N LEU A 378 7.76 -0.29 10.90
CA LEU A 378 6.31 -0.44 10.89
C LEU A 378 5.59 0.53 11.83
N LEU A 379 6.06 0.67 13.08
CA LEU A 379 5.45 1.60 14.02
C LEU A 379 5.66 3.06 13.58
N PRO A 380 6.89 3.52 13.25
CA PRO A 380 7.09 4.83 12.67
C PRO A 380 6.24 5.11 11.42
N TYR A 381 6.10 4.13 10.53
CA TYR A 381 5.23 4.24 9.36
C TYR A 381 3.78 4.55 9.77
N ALA A 382 3.24 3.77 10.71
CA ALA A 382 1.89 3.97 11.21
C ALA A 382 1.68 5.34 11.89
N LEU A 383 2.67 5.79 12.67
CA LEU A 383 2.64 7.09 13.32
C LEU A 383 2.69 8.24 12.31
N THR A 384 3.57 8.15 11.32
CA THR A 384 3.68 9.15 10.24
C THR A 384 2.36 9.24 9.47
N MET A 385 1.74 8.10 9.13
CA MET A 385 0.44 8.06 8.46
C MET A 385 -0.67 8.68 9.30
N LEU A 386 -0.69 8.42 10.61
CA LEU A 386 -1.64 9.03 11.54
C LEU A 386 -1.44 10.55 11.64
N GLN A 387 -0.20 11.02 11.74
CA GLN A 387 0.14 12.45 11.79
C GLN A 387 -0.27 13.18 10.50
N MET A 388 -0.07 12.57 9.33
CA MET A 388 -0.50 13.14 8.05
C MET A 388 -2.00 13.40 7.99
N ARG A 389 -2.81 12.56 8.64
CA ARG A 389 -4.27 12.69 8.67
C ARG A 389 -4.74 13.92 9.44
N VAL A 390 -3.97 14.39 10.42
CA VAL A 390 -4.24 15.65 11.12
C VAL A 390 -4.12 16.83 10.15
N PHE A 391 -3.06 16.89 9.35
CA PHE A 391 -2.87 17.97 8.38
C PHE A 391 -3.94 17.93 7.27
N TYR A 392 -4.30 16.74 6.79
CA TYR A 392 -5.38 16.61 5.80
C TYR A 392 -6.75 17.02 6.36
N ALA A 393 -7.07 16.68 7.63
CA ALA A 393 -8.29 17.14 8.28
C ALA A 393 -8.35 18.68 8.37
N MET A 394 -7.19 19.33 8.46
CA MET A 394 -7.03 20.79 8.47
C MET A 394 -6.92 21.40 7.05
N LYS A 395 -7.17 20.63 5.98
CA LYS A 395 -7.03 21.04 4.58
C LYS A 395 -5.62 21.55 4.22
N ASP A 396 -4.59 21.04 4.89
CA ASP A 396 -3.19 21.38 4.62
C ASP A 396 -2.49 20.22 3.90
N ALA A 397 -2.32 20.37 2.58
CA ALA A 397 -1.54 19.44 1.75
C ALA A 397 -0.04 19.79 1.70
N ARG A 398 0.35 21.03 2.04
CA ARG A 398 1.73 21.50 1.95
C ARG A 398 2.62 20.83 3.00
N THR A 399 2.14 20.77 4.23
CA THR A 399 2.92 20.22 5.35
C THR A 399 3.28 18.73 5.12
N PRO A 400 2.34 17.84 4.74
CA PRO A 400 2.66 16.47 4.37
C PRO A 400 3.68 16.35 3.23
N THR A 401 3.57 17.18 2.18
CA THR A 401 4.53 17.21 1.07
C THR A 401 5.94 17.56 1.53
N LEU A 402 6.07 18.53 2.43
CA LEU A 402 7.36 18.92 2.97
C LEU A 402 7.95 17.85 3.90
N ILE A 403 7.13 17.19 4.74
CA ILE A 403 7.58 16.04 5.55
C ILE A 403 8.10 14.93 4.63
N ASN A 404 7.36 14.60 3.57
CA ASN A 404 7.78 13.61 2.58
C ASN A 404 9.08 14.00 1.88
N ALA A 405 9.25 15.28 1.52
CA ALA A 405 10.50 15.76 0.93
C ALA A 405 11.71 15.57 1.86
N VAL A 406 11.56 15.86 3.15
CA VAL A 406 12.62 15.61 4.14
C VAL A 406 12.90 14.10 4.28
N MET A 407 11.86 13.27 4.28
CA MET A 407 12.00 11.81 4.32
C MET A 407 12.77 11.27 3.11
N ILE A 408 12.45 11.72 1.89
CA ILE A 408 13.13 11.33 0.66
C ILE A 408 14.56 11.88 0.61
N ALA A 409 14.79 13.11 1.08
CA ALA A 409 16.11 13.71 1.15
C ALA A 409 17.07 12.94 2.07
N LEU A 410 16.57 12.28 3.12
CA LEU A 410 17.38 11.33 3.90
C LEU A 410 17.50 9.97 3.20
N LYS A 411 16.39 9.47 2.65
CA LYS A 411 16.29 8.12 2.10
C LYS A 411 17.25 7.90 0.93
N VAL A 412 17.30 8.83 -0.03
CA VAL A 412 18.10 8.71 -1.25
C VAL A 412 19.59 8.53 -0.94
N PRO A 413 20.24 9.39 -0.12
CA PRO A 413 21.63 9.17 0.30
C PRO A 413 21.87 7.83 1.00
N VAL A 414 20.97 7.39 1.88
CA VAL A 414 21.12 6.09 2.58
C VAL A 414 21.04 4.92 1.59
N VAL A 415 20.13 4.99 0.62
CA VAL A 415 20.01 4.00 -0.46
C VAL A 415 21.29 3.94 -1.30
N LEU A 416 21.83 5.10 -1.70
CA LEU A 416 23.06 5.18 -2.48
C LEU A 416 24.28 4.70 -1.69
N LEU A 417 24.35 5.02 -0.39
CA LEU A 417 25.39 4.54 0.51
C LEU A 417 25.32 3.01 0.66
N ALA A 418 24.12 2.46 0.86
CA ALA A 418 23.91 1.02 0.91
C ALA A 418 24.38 0.32 -0.37
N ALA A 419 24.11 0.91 -1.54
CA ALA A 419 24.57 0.39 -2.83
C ALA A 419 26.11 0.34 -2.95
N HIS A 420 26.82 1.25 -2.27
CA HIS A 420 28.28 1.36 -2.35
C HIS A 420 29.00 0.53 -1.29
N VAL A 421 28.43 0.41 -0.09
CA VAL A 421 29.07 -0.22 1.07
C VAL A 421 28.69 -1.70 1.21
N LEU A 422 27.46 -2.06 0.88
CA LEU A 422 26.97 -3.43 1.08
C LEU A 422 27.29 -4.31 -0.13
N PRO A 423 27.54 -5.62 0.09
CA PRO A 423 27.66 -6.54 -1.01
C PRO A 423 26.34 -6.65 -1.79
N PRO A 424 26.39 -6.96 -3.11
CA PRO A 424 25.23 -7.06 -4.00
C PRO A 424 24.02 -7.83 -3.42
N SER A 425 24.26 -8.94 -2.72
CA SER A 425 23.23 -9.78 -2.12
C SER A 425 22.51 -9.13 -0.93
N GLN A 426 23.14 -8.16 -0.25
CA GLN A 426 22.63 -7.46 0.92
C GLN A 426 22.12 -6.05 0.61
N VAL A 427 22.22 -5.58 -0.64
CA VAL A 427 21.71 -4.25 -1.03
C VAL A 427 20.24 -4.07 -0.63
N VAL A 428 19.41 -5.09 -0.83
CA VAL A 428 17.97 -5.05 -0.48
C VAL A 428 17.73 -4.87 1.02
N PHE A 429 18.61 -5.42 1.87
CA PHE A 429 18.59 -5.15 3.31
C PHE A 429 18.82 -3.66 3.58
N GLY A 430 19.81 -3.05 2.94
CA GLY A 430 20.06 -1.61 3.07
C GLY A 430 18.91 -0.74 2.55
N LEU A 431 18.26 -1.15 1.46
CA LEU A 431 17.08 -0.46 0.91
C LEU A 431 15.91 -0.48 1.89
N THR A 432 15.56 -1.65 2.42
CA THR A 432 14.47 -1.82 3.39
C THR A 432 14.78 -1.18 4.74
N PHE A 433 16.05 -1.15 5.15
CA PHE A 433 16.51 -0.40 6.31
C PHE A 433 16.34 1.12 6.11
N SER A 434 16.59 1.63 4.89
CA SER A 434 16.41 3.04 4.56
C SER A 434 14.95 3.49 4.73
N ASP A 435 13.97 2.62 4.43
CA ASP A 435 12.55 2.89 4.67
C ASP A 435 12.29 3.12 6.15
N ALA A 436 12.77 2.21 6.99
CA ALA A 436 12.52 2.23 8.41
C ALA A 436 13.14 3.47 9.08
N ILE A 437 14.35 3.87 8.68
CA ILE A 437 14.95 5.14 9.11
C ILE A 437 14.13 6.33 8.59
N SER A 438 13.73 6.32 7.31
CA SER A 438 12.97 7.41 6.70
C SER A 438 11.63 7.63 7.40
N PHE A 439 10.89 6.57 7.75
CA PHE A 439 9.65 6.67 8.54
C PHE A 439 9.89 7.11 9.98
N THR A 440 11.01 6.72 10.58
CA THR A 440 11.43 7.22 11.90
C THR A 440 11.64 8.73 11.84
N LEU A 441 12.36 9.22 10.83
CA LEU A 441 12.52 10.65 10.60
C LEU A 441 11.18 11.34 10.35
N GLY A 442 10.31 10.74 9.52
CA GLY A 442 8.96 11.25 9.25
C GLY A 442 8.14 11.44 10.52
N THR A 443 8.17 10.45 11.42
CA THR A 443 7.49 10.51 12.73
C THR A 443 8.04 11.63 13.60
N LEU A 444 9.37 11.78 13.65
CA LEU A 444 10.04 12.81 14.44
C LEU A 444 9.76 14.22 13.90
N VAL A 445 9.89 14.42 12.59
CA VAL A 445 9.61 15.70 11.94
C VAL A 445 8.13 16.05 12.06
N GLY A 446 7.23 15.08 11.85
CA GLY A 446 5.79 15.26 12.03
C GLY A 446 5.44 15.66 13.46
N GLU A 447 6.01 15.00 14.46
CA GLU A 447 5.85 15.33 15.87
C GLU A 447 6.36 16.75 16.19
N LEU A 448 7.55 17.12 15.70
CA LEU A 448 8.12 18.45 15.89
C LEU A 448 7.26 19.54 15.24
N TRP A 449 6.73 19.29 14.04
CA TRP A 449 5.89 20.24 13.33
C TRP A 449 4.55 20.44 14.01
N LEU A 450 3.92 19.34 14.44
CA LEU A 450 2.69 19.40 15.22
C LEU A 450 2.91 20.14 16.55
N ARG A 451 4.05 19.90 17.23
CA ARG A 451 4.41 20.64 18.44
C ARG A 451 4.57 22.14 18.21
N LYS A 452 5.23 22.52 17.12
CA LYS A 452 5.44 23.92 16.75
C LYS A 452 4.12 24.62 16.42
N ARG A 453 3.18 23.91 15.79
CA ARG A 453 1.92 24.50 15.32
C ARG A 453 0.80 24.50 16.36
N PHE A 454 0.71 23.47 17.18
CA PHE A 454 -0.43 23.21 18.06
C PHE A 454 -0.07 23.06 19.54
N GLY A 455 1.22 23.10 19.90
CA GLY A 455 1.69 22.96 21.28
C GLY A 455 2.01 21.52 21.70
N ARG A 456 2.20 21.27 23.00
CA ARG A 456 2.74 20.00 23.52
C ARG A 456 1.71 18.86 23.43
N LEU A 457 2.08 17.78 22.74
CA LEU A 457 1.23 16.59 22.45
C LEU A 457 1.03 15.61 23.64
N GLY A 458 0.92 16.09 24.88
CA GLY A 458 0.74 15.20 26.04
C GLY A 458 1.93 14.25 26.27
N SER A 459 3.15 14.74 26.00
CA SER A 459 4.41 14.00 25.83
C SER A 459 4.72 12.94 26.90
N ARG A 460 4.42 13.18 28.19
CA ARG A 460 4.83 12.25 29.25
C ARG A 460 4.05 10.93 29.23
N ARG A 461 2.75 10.95 28.92
CA ARG A 461 1.92 9.75 28.88
C ARG A 461 2.27 8.88 27.68
N VAL A 462 2.43 9.50 26.51
CA VAL A 462 2.81 8.82 25.26
C VAL A 462 4.18 8.16 25.40
N VAL A 463 5.20 8.90 25.86
CA VAL A 463 6.55 8.37 26.05
C VAL A 463 6.57 7.20 27.03
N ARG A 464 5.83 7.30 28.15
CA ARG A 464 5.72 6.20 29.13
C ARG A 464 5.09 4.95 28.51
N THR A 465 4.04 5.11 27.70
CA THR A 465 3.43 3.98 26.98
C THR A 465 4.42 3.39 25.97
N TYR A 466 5.12 4.21 25.18
CA TYR A 466 6.10 3.73 24.21
C TYR A 466 7.23 2.94 24.86
N ILE A 467 7.78 3.40 25.99
CA ILE A 467 8.83 2.66 26.72
C ILE A 467 8.30 1.31 27.21
N LYS A 468 7.12 1.28 27.86
CA LYS A 468 6.53 0.02 28.34
C LYS A 468 6.25 -0.96 27.20
N VAL A 469 5.71 -0.45 26.10
CA VAL A 469 5.40 -1.24 24.89
C VAL A 469 6.68 -1.74 24.24
N ALA A 470 7.74 -0.93 24.17
CA ALA A 470 9.03 -1.34 23.62
C ALA A 470 9.64 -2.47 24.46
N VAL A 471 9.65 -2.34 25.80
CA VAL A 471 10.12 -3.41 26.70
C VAL A 471 9.31 -4.69 26.51
N ALA A 472 7.98 -4.59 26.43
CA ALA A 472 7.12 -5.75 26.20
C ALA A 472 7.33 -6.38 24.82
N ALA A 473 7.54 -5.58 23.78
CA ALA A 473 7.80 -6.05 22.43
C ALA A 473 9.16 -6.76 22.32
N VAL A 474 10.21 -6.22 22.96
CA VAL A 474 11.52 -6.87 23.08
C VAL A 474 11.40 -8.20 23.84
N TRP A 475 10.60 -8.25 24.91
CA TRP A 475 10.36 -9.49 25.63
C TRP A 475 9.66 -10.56 24.76
N GLY A 476 8.62 -10.17 24.03
CA GLY A 476 7.95 -11.06 23.08
C GLY A 476 8.88 -11.57 21.98
N ALA A 477 9.73 -10.69 21.44
CA ALA A 477 10.76 -11.06 20.46
C ALA A 477 11.80 -12.01 21.04
N ALA A 478 12.23 -11.84 22.29
CA ALA A 478 13.15 -12.76 22.96
C ALA A 478 12.53 -14.16 23.13
N VAL A 479 11.25 -14.24 23.48
CA VAL A 479 10.52 -15.51 23.56
C VAL A 479 10.40 -16.17 22.18
N ALA A 480 10.06 -15.40 21.14
CA ALA A 480 9.99 -15.93 19.77
C ALA A 480 11.36 -16.43 19.29
N LEU A 481 12.44 -15.72 19.62
CA LEU A 481 13.80 -16.14 19.31
C LEU A 481 14.16 -17.45 20.04
N ALA A 482 13.77 -17.60 21.32
CA ALA A 482 13.98 -18.84 22.05
C ALA A 482 13.24 -20.03 21.41
N VAL A 483 12.01 -19.82 20.94
CA VAL A 483 11.25 -20.83 20.17
C VAL A 483 11.98 -21.17 18.88
N GLU A 484 12.44 -20.17 18.14
CA GLU A 484 13.16 -20.38 16.89
C GLU A 484 14.45 -21.16 17.08
N LEU A 485 15.23 -20.85 18.13
CA LEU A 485 16.43 -21.59 18.51
C LEU A 485 16.10 -23.04 18.87
N GLY A 486 15.01 -23.27 19.60
CA GLY A 486 14.51 -24.62 19.88
C GLY A 486 14.15 -25.39 18.60
N VAL A 487 13.43 -24.75 17.68
CA VAL A 487 13.08 -25.36 16.38
C VAL A 487 14.34 -25.71 15.58
N ARG A 488 15.36 -24.86 15.56
CA ARG A 488 16.64 -25.15 14.90
C ARG A 488 17.34 -26.38 15.47
N SER A 489 17.19 -26.65 16.77
CA SER A 489 17.82 -27.80 17.44
C SER A 489 17.01 -29.09 17.33
N PHE A 490 15.68 -29.01 17.36
CA PHE A 490 14.82 -30.19 17.49
C PHE A 490 14.07 -30.60 16.21
N VAL A 491 13.94 -29.71 15.22
CA VAL A 491 13.23 -30.01 13.96
C VAL A 491 14.23 -30.30 12.84
N PRO A 492 14.16 -31.46 12.17
CA PRO A 492 15.01 -31.78 11.03
C PRO A 492 14.90 -30.70 9.93
N GLY A 493 16.05 -30.19 9.46
CA GLY A 493 16.12 -29.09 8.49
C GLY A 493 15.97 -27.68 9.11
N GLY A 494 15.69 -27.58 10.41
CA GLY A 494 15.58 -26.32 11.15
C GLY A 494 14.66 -25.31 10.46
N ILE A 495 14.95 -24.01 10.62
CA ILE A 495 14.17 -22.93 9.99
C ILE A 495 14.27 -22.87 8.46
N HIS A 496 15.20 -23.62 7.86
CA HIS A 496 15.36 -23.69 6.41
C HIS A 496 14.43 -24.72 5.77
N GLY A 497 13.93 -25.68 6.55
CA GLY A 497 12.88 -26.61 6.13
C GLY A 497 11.49 -26.01 6.32
N ALA A 498 10.54 -26.41 5.47
CA ALA A 498 9.14 -25.98 5.54
C ALA A 498 8.54 -26.18 6.94
N LEU A 499 8.69 -27.39 7.49
CA LEU A 499 8.15 -27.74 8.80
C LEU A 499 8.72 -26.87 9.92
N GLY A 500 10.03 -26.61 9.91
CA GLY A 500 10.67 -25.73 10.90
C GLY A 500 10.27 -24.27 10.73
N ALA A 501 10.16 -23.77 9.49
CA ALA A 501 9.65 -22.42 9.24
C ALA A 501 8.22 -22.24 9.76
N PHE A 502 7.30 -23.16 9.42
CA PHE A 502 5.91 -23.10 9.90
C PHE A 502 5.80 -23.23 11.41
N THR A 503 6.56 -24.13 12.04
CA THR A 503 6.54 -24.28 13.50
C THR A 503 7.09 -23.05 14.20
N SER A 504 8.20 -22.47 13.73
CA SER A 504 8.73 -21.18 14.24
C SER A 504 7.73 -20.05 14.09
N LEU A 505 7.01 -19.96 12.97
CA LEU A 505 6.01 -18.92 12.75
C LEU A 505 4.80 -19.06 13.67
N VAL A 506 4.23 -20.26 13.75
CA VAL A 506 3.01 -20.50 14.53
C VAL A 506 3.32 -20.44 16.02
N LEU A 507 4.29 -21.23 16.50
CA LEU A 507 4.62 -21.28 17.92
C LEU A 507 5.32 -20.00 18.36
N GLY A 508 6.32 -19.51 17.61
CA GLY A 508 7.04 -18.29 17.94
C GLY A 508 6.15 -17.06 17.87
N GLY A 509 5.24 -17.00 16.89
CA GLY A 509 4.24 -15.95 16.78
C GLY A 509 3.25 -15.96 17.95
N ILE A 510 2.63 -17.11 18.25
CA ILE A 510 1.66 -17.23 19.36
C ILE A 510 2.32 -16.95 20.70
N LEU A 511 3.39 -17.66 21.04
CA LEU A 511 4.08 -17.52 22.32
C LEU A 511 4.71 -16.13 22.47
N GLY A 512 5.28 -15.58 21.41
CA GLY A 512 5.84 -14.24 21.39
C GLY A 512 4.78 -13.15 21.59
N LEU A 513 3.61 -13.25 20.94
CA LEU A 513 2.50 -12.32 21.16
C LEU A 513 1.93 -12.44 22.58
N LEU A 514 1.71 -13.67 23.08
CA LEU A 514 1.25 -13.91 24.45
C LEU A 514 2.22 -13.32 25.47
N ALA A 515 3.53 -13.50 25.27
CA ALA A 515 4.56 -12.93 26.12
C ALA A 515 4.57 -11.40 26.06
N ALA A 516 4.46 -10.80 24.87
CA ALA A 516 4.39 -9.34 24.73
C ALA A 516 3.15 -8.76 25.41
N PHE A 517 1.96 -9.29 25.13
CA PHE A 517 0.72 -8.79 25.75
C PHE A 517 0.66 -9.08 27.26
N GLY A 518 1.17 -10.23 27.70
CA GLY A 518 1.33 -10.55 29.12
C GLY A 518 2.25 -9.56 29.83
N MET A 519 3.39 -9.21 29.22
CA MET A 519 4.31 -8.20 29.74
C MET A 519 3.69 -6.81 29.75
N MET A 520 2.89 -6.44 28.74
CA MET A 520 2.13 -5.18 28.76
C MET A 520 1.09 -5.14 29.90
N ALA A 521 0.42 -6.27 30.17
CA ALA A 521 -0.49 -6.39 31.30
C ALA A 521 0.26 -6.22 32.64
N LEU A 522 1.42 -6.88 32.80
CA LEU A 522 2.28 -6.75 33.98
C LEU A 522 2.77 -5.31 34.19
N LEU A 523 3.20 -4.66 33.11
CA LEU A 523 3.64 -3.26 33.12
C LEU A 523 2.48 -2.27 33.27
N ARG A 524 1.23 -2.73 33.34
CA ARG A 524 0.01 -1.91 33.46
C ARG A 524 -0.06 -0.85 32.37
N VAL A 525 -0.02 -1.29 31.11
CA VAL A 525 -0.32 -0.44 29.95
C VAL A 525 -1.82 -0.14 29.96
N HIS A 526 -2.18 1.14 30.08
CA HIS A 526 -3.58 1.56 30.30
C HIS A 526 -4.46 1.22 29.09
N GLU A 527 -3.89 1.29 27.90
CA GLU A 527 -4.56 1.02 26.63
C GLU A 527 -5.02 -0.43 26.50
N LEU A 528 -4.41 -1.37 27.24
CA LEU A 528 -4.80 -2.78 27.25
C LEU A 528 -5.98 -3.06 28.18
N LYS A 529 -6.31 -2.13 29.09
CA LYS A 529 -7.34 -2.33 30.13
C LYS A 529 -8.72 -2.72 29.56
N PRO A 530 -9.27 -2.06 28.51
CA PRO A 530 -10.57 -2.46 27.96
C PRO A 530 -10.59 -3.89 27.42
N ALA A 531 -9.47 -4.36 26.86
CA ALA A 531 -9.34 -5.73 26.36
C ALA A 531 -9.29 -6.74 27.52
N LEU A 532 -8.51 -6.44 28.57
CA LEU A 532 -8.42 -7.27 29.77
C LEU A 532 -9.75 -7.36 30.52
N ASP A 533 -10.48 -6.24 30.63
CA ASP A 533 -11.80 -6.19 31.28
C ASP A 533 -12.82 -7.05 30.52
N LYS A 534 -12.77 -7.06 29.17
CA LYS A 534 -13.62 -7.90 28.32
C LYS A 534 -13.25 -9.39 28.40
N ILE A 535 -11.97 -9.73 28.48
CA ILE A 535 -11.54 -11.12 28.67
C ILE A 535 -11.94 -11.60 30.06
N GLY A 536 -11.75 -10.77 31.09
CA GLY A 536 -12.17 -11.08 32.46
C GLY A 536 -13.67 -11.30 32.61
N SER A 537 -14.50 -10.58 31.83
CA SER A 537 -15.95 -10.79 31.83
C SER A 537 -16.40 -12.04 31.07
N LEU A 538 -15.62 -12.51 30.08
CA LEU A 538 -15.86 -13.78 29.38
C LEU A 538 -15.41 -15.00 30.18
N VAL A 539 -14.33 -14.90 30.96
CA VAL A 539 -13.82 -16.00 31.80
C VAL A 539 -14.63 -16.18 33.08
N ARG A 540 -15.31 -15.12 33.55
CA ARG A 540 -16.24 -15.18 34.69
C ARG A 540 -17.65 -15.66 34.32
N ARG A 541 -17.95 -15.80 33.02
CA ARG A 541 -19.15 -16.46 32.50
C ARG A 541 -18.82 -17.91 32.21
#